data_AF-A0A2V7X5E7-F1
#
_entry.id   AF-A0A2V7X5E7-F1
#
_cell.length_a   1.000
_cell.length_b   1.000
_cell.length_c   1.000
_cell.angle_alpha   90.00
_cell.angle_beta   90.00
_cell.angle_gamma   90.00
#
_symmetry.space_group_name_H-M   'P 1'
#
loop_
_entity.id
_entity.type
_entity.pdbx_description
1 polymer ?
#
loop_
_entity_poly.entity_id
_entity_poly.type
_entity_poly.pdbx_seq_one_letter_code
_entity_poly.pdbx_strand_id
1 'polypeptide(L)'
;MSSPWAAVDLLMRELGSLRSDARTLAPATSDSITAEVEWLIASAAQAVDDTITGPDSETLLLGACAAIVEARERITAMRATTSRSETLVKRSVELRRQSARLLYDSIRGGTGDKLAE
;
A
#
# COMPACT_ATOMS: atom_id res chain seq x y z
N MET A 1 4.14 10.83 -39.13
CA MET A 1 4.25 11.61 -37.88
C MET A 1 3.27 10.99 -36.89
N SER A 2 3.72 10.53 -35.71
CA SER A 2 2.78 10.08 -34.67
C SER A 2 1.98 11.28 -34.18
N SER A 3 0.70 11.08 -33.88
CA SER A 3 -0.14 12.15 -33.31
C SER A 3 0.46 12.64 -31.98
N PRO A 4 0.50 13.97 -31.72
CA PRO A 4 0.81 14.55 -30.40
C PRO A 4 0.08 13.86 -29.25
N TRP A 5 -1.16 13.45 -29.55
CA TRP A 5 -2.10 12.87 -28.59
C TRP A 5 -1.78 11.42 -28.24
N ALA A 6 -0.95 10.72 -29.03
CA ALA A 6 -0.64 9.32 -28.76
C ALA A 6 0.07 9.14 -27.40
N ALA A 7 0.93 10.09 -27.01
CA ALA A 7 1.61 10.05 -25.72
C ALA A 7 0.65 10.34 -24.56
N VAL A 8 -0.23 11.33 -24.73
CA VAL A 8 -1.28 11.67 -23.75
C VAL A 8 -2.25 10.51 -23.52
N ASP A 9 -2.67 9.83 -24.60
CA ASP A 9 -3.55 8.66 -24.53
C ASP A 9 -2.91 7.51 -23.73
N LEU A 10 -1.60 7.29 -23.90
CA LEU A 10 -0.86 6.29 -23.13
C LEU A 10 -0.78 6.68 -21.65
N LEU A 11 -0.48 7.95 -21.35
CA LEU A 11 -0.47 8.47 -19.97
C LEU A 11 -1.83 8.30 -19.28
N MET A 12 -2.94 8.57 -19.97
CA MET A 12 -4.28 8.36 -19.43
C MET A 12 -4.57 6.88 -19.12
N ARG A 13 -4.10 5.96 -19.97
CA ARG A 13 -4.21 4.51 -19.73
C ARG A 13 -3.37 4.07 -18.53
N GLU A 14 -2.15 4.57 -18.41
CA GLU A 14 -1.27 4.29 -17.26
C GLU A 14 -1.86 4.83 -15.95
N LEU A 15 -2.45 6.02 -15.97
CA LEU A 15 -3.18 6.57 -14.83
C LEU A 15 -4.41 5.71 -14.47
N GLY A 16 -5.11 5.17 -15.45
CA GLY A 16 -6.20 4.21 -15.25
C GLY A 16 -5.73 2.92 -14.58
N SER A 17 -4.59 2.38 -15.03
CA SER A 17 -3.91 1.22 -14.44
C SER A 17 -3.53 1.49 -12.98
N LEU A 18 -2.88 2.62 -12.70
CA LEU A 18 -2.51 3.05 -11.34
C LEU A 18 -3.72 3.11 -10.38
N ARG A 19 -4.85 3.68 -10.83
CA ARG A 19 -6.09 3.72 -10.04
C ARG A 19 -6.66 2.33 -9.76
N SER A 20 -6.61 1.44 -10.74
CA SER A 20 -7.05 0.06 -10.56
C SER A 20 -6.19 -0.66 -9.52
N ASP A 21 -4.87 -0.52 -9.61
CA ASP A 21 -3.92 -1.11 -8.67
C ASP A 21 -4.15 -0.58 -7.25
N ALA A 22 -4.36 0.72 -7.10
CA ALA A 22 -4.62 1.36 -5.81
C ALA A 22 -5.90 0.85 -5.13
N ARG A 23 -6.98 0.61 -5.88
CA ARG A 23 -8.25 0.09 -5.32
C ARG A 23 -8.08 -1.28 -4.66
N THR A 24 -7.11 -2.08 -5.10
CA THR A 24 -6.83 -3.38 -4.45
C THR A 24 -6.16 -3.24 -3.08
N LEU A 25 -5.64 -2.05 -2.72
CA LEU A 25 -5.05 -1.74 -1.42
C LEU A 25 -6.08 -1.23 -0.39
N ALA A 26 -7.15 -0.58 -0.86
CA ALA A 26 -8.12 0.13 -0.02
C ALA A 26 -8.91 -0.71 1.02
N PRO A 27 -9.26 -1.99 0.80
CA PRO A 27 -10.10 -2.72 1.76
C PRO A 27 -9.44 -3.08 3.09
N ALA A 28 -8.11 -2.93 3.21
CA ALA A 28 -7.32 -3.49 4.32
C ALA A 28 -6.42 -2.47 5.04
N THR A 29 -6.50 -1.18 4.72
CA THR A 29 -5.54 -0.16 5.17
C THR A 29 -6.18 0.89 6.08
N SER A 30 -5.35 1.58 6.88
CA SER A 30 -5.79 2.67 7.74
C SER A 30 -6.20 3.91 6.94
N ASP A 31 -7.06 4.76 7.50
CA ASP A 31 -7.51 6.01 6.87
C ASP A 31 -6.35 6.89 6.39
N SER A 32 -5.23 6.91 7.13
CA SER A 32 -4.02 7.65 6.75
C SER A 32 -3.35 7.12 5.47
N ILE A 33 -3.30 5.80 5.29
CA ILE A 33 -2.74 5.18 4.08
C ILE A 33 -3.68 5.45 2.90
N THR A 34 -4.99 5.35 3.13
CA THR A 34 -5.99 5.67 2.10
C THR A 34 -5.85 7.12 1.63
N ALA A 35 -5.75 8.08 2.54
CA ALA A 35 -5.57 9.50 2.21
C ALA A 35 -4.27 9.76 1.41
N GLU A 36 -3.17 9.11 1.79
CA GLU A 36 -1.88 9.23 1.07
C GLU A 36 -1.99 8.66 -0.35
N VAL A 37 -2.63 7.50 -0.52
CA VAL A 37 -2.87 6.89 -1.84
C VAL A 37 -3.73 7.80 -2.72
N GLU A 38 -4.79 8.37 -2.16
CA GLU A 38 -5.66 9.32 -2.87
C GLU A 38 -4.88 10.56 -3.31
N TRP A 39 -4.02 11.10 -2.43
CA TRP A 39 -3.17 12.24 -2.76
C TRP A 39 -2.19 11.93 -3.90
N LEU A 40 -1.52 10.77 -3.87
CA LEU A 40 -0.60 10.34 -4.93
C LEU A 40 -1.29 10.20 -6.28
N ILE A 41 -2.49 9.62 -6.30
CA ILE A 41 -3.30 9.50 -7.52
C ILE A 41 -3.73 10.87 -8.04
N ALA A 42 -4.15 11.78 -7.15
CA ALA A 42 -4.54 13.13 -7.53
C ALA A 42 -3.36 13.90 -8.11
N SER A 43 -2.17 13.80 -7.51
CA SER A 43 -0.95 14.43 -8.01
C SER A 43 -0.56 13.90 -9.40
N ALA A 44 -0.59 12.58 -9.60
CA ALA A 44 -0.32 11.98 -10.91
C ALA A 44 -1.38 12.37 -11.95
N ALA A 45 -2.65 12.46 -11.55
CA ALA A 45 -3.74 12.88 -12.43
C ALA A 45 -3.54 14.32 -12.90
N GLN A 46 -3.17 15.24 -11.99
CA GLN A 46 -2.91 16.62 -12.35
C GLN A 46 -1.77 16.72 -13.37
N ALA A 47 -0.66 16.01 -13.17
CA ALA A 47 0.46 16.02 -14.11
C ALA A 47 0.07 15.49 -15.50
N VAL A 48 -0.81 14.48 -15.57
CA VAL A 48 -1.37 13.98 -16.84
C VAL A 48 -2.29 15.03 -17.48
N ASP A 49 -3.15 15.69 -16.70
CA ASP A 49 -4.05 16.72 -17.20
C ASP A 49 -3.28 17.93 -17.77
N ASP A 50 -2.16 18.30 -17.15
CA ASP A 50 -1.30 19.38 -17.64
C ASP A 50 -0.79 19.10 -19.07
N THR A 51 -0.58 17.82 -19.42
CA THR A 51 -0.14 17.42 -20.77
C THR A 51 -1.18 17.70 -21.85
N ILE A 52 -2.47 17.83 -21.49
CA ILE A 52 -3.55 18.18 -22.43
C ILE A 52 -3.34 19.59 -22.98
N THR A 53 -2.79 20.50 -22.15
CA THR A 53 -2.51 21.89 -22.54
C THR A 53 -1.26 22.02 -23.41
N GLY A 54 -0.37 21.03 -23.39
CA GLY A 54 0.86 20.98 -24.18
C GLY A 54 1.22 19.55 -24.57
N PRO A 55 0.48 18.92 -25.50
CA PRO A 55 0.63 17.50 -25.83
C PRO A 55 1.96 17.14 -26.49
N ASP A 56 2.63 18.13 -27.10
CA ASP A 56 3.98 17.98 -27.70
C ASP A 56 5.10 18.43 -26.75
N SER A 57 4.77 18.90 -25.54
CA SER A 57 5.77 19.37 -24.58
C SER A 57 6.45 18.19 -23.91
N GLU A 58 7.69 17.91 -24.30
CA GLU A 58 8.52 16.88 -23.69
C GLU A 58 8.63 17.05 -22.17
N THR A 59 8.73 18.29 -21.68
CA THR A 59 8.81 18.57 -20.24
C THR A 59 7.54 18.15 -19.50
N LEU A 60 6.36 18.43 -20.06
CA LEU A 60 5.08 18.02 -19.44
C LEU A 60 4.89 16.50 -19.50
N LEU A 61 5.22 15.88 -20.63
CA LEU A 61 5.15 14.42 -20.79
C LEU A 61 6.09 13.69 -19.82
N LEU A 62 7.34 14.15 -19.68
CA LEU A 62 8.29 13.58 -18.72
C LEU A 62 7.84 13.81 -17.27
N GLY A 63 7.27 14.98 -16.96
CA GLY A 63 6.70 15.28 -15.65
C GLY A 63 5.57 14.32 -15.28
N ALA A 64 4.64 14.07 -16.21
CA ALA A 64 3.56 13.11 -16.03
C ALA A 64 4.06 11.67 -15.84
N CYS A 65 5.04 11.25 -16.65
CA CYS A 65 5.71 9.95 -16.47
C CYS A 65 6.33 9.81 -15.08
N ALA A 66 7.08 10.82 -14.63
CA ALA A 66 7.73 10.79 -13.32
C ALA A 66 6.70 10.71 -12.18
N ALA A 67 5.62 11.49 -12.25
CA ALA A 67 4.56 11.47 -11.25
C ALA A 67 3.86 10.11 -11.17
N ILE A 68 3.60 9.45 -12.31
CA ILE A 68 3.01 8.09 -12.34
C ILE A 68 3.96 7.07 -11.72
N VAL A 69 5.26 7.13 -12.06
CA VAL A 69 6.27 6.21 -11.52
C VAL A 69 6.39 6.38 -10.01
N GLU A 70 6.53 7.61 -9.53
CA GLU A 70 6.64 7.93 -8.12
C GLU A 70 5.40 7.45 -7.32
N ALA A 71 4.20 7.68 -7.84
CA ALA A 71 2.97 7.19 -7.23
C ALA A 71 2.96 5.66 -7.15
N ARG A 72 3.35 4.97 -8.23
CA ARG A 72 3.39 3.50 -8.29
C ARG A 72 4.39 2.91 -7.29
N GLU A 73 5.57 3.51 -7.18
CA GLU A 73 6.61 3.09 -6.24
C GLU A 73 6.14 3.23 -4.78
N ARG A 74 5.58 4.39 -4.43
CA ARG A 74 5.06 4.63 -3.07
C ARG A 74 3.90 3.72 -2.70
N ILE A 75 2.93 3.53 -3.61
CA ILE A 75 1.80 2.62 -3.40
C ILE A 75 2.30 1.18 -3.19
N THR A 76 3.32 0.76 -3.95
CA THR A 76 3.94 -0.57 -3.81
C THR A 76 4.66 -0.72 -2.46
N ALA A 77 5.42 0.29 -2.04
CA ALA A 77 6.11 0.28 -0.75
C ALA A 77 5.12 0.22 0.44
N MET A 78 4.02 0.97 0.37
CA MET A 78 2.94 0.93 1.36
C MET A 78 2.28 -0.45 1.43
N ARG A 79 2.03 -1.09 0.29
CA ARG A 79 1.50 -2.46 0.22
C ARG A 79 2.43 -3.47 0.90
N ALA A 80 3.72 -3.43 0.57
CA ALA A 80 4.73 -4.31 1.15
C ALA A 80 4.80 -4.15 2.68
N THR A 81 4.73 -2.89 3.16
CA THR A 81 4.79 -2.55 4.58
C THR A 81 3.54 -3.02 5.32
N THR A 82 2.36 -2.83 4.72
CA THR A 82 1.08 -3.29 5.29
C THR A 82 1.06 -4.82 5.41
N SER A 83 1.42 -5.54 4.34
CA SER A 83 1.47 -7.01 4.35
C SER A 83 2.46 -7.56 5.38
N ARG A 84 3.63 -6.93 5.51
CA ARG A 84 4.61 -7.29 6.56
C ARG A 84 4.05 -7.06 7.95
N SER A 85 3.37 -5.94 8.17
CA SER A 85 2.78 -5.58 9.46
C SER A 85 1.68 -6.56 9.87
N GLU A 86 0.79 -6.95 8.95
CA GLU A 86 -0.23 -7.98 9.21
C GLU A 86 0.39 -9.32 9.63
N THR A 87 1.47 -9.72 8.95
CA THR A 87 2.19 -10.97 9.26
C THR A 87 2.78 -10.91 10.67
N LEU A 88 3.37 -9.78 11.05
CA LEU A 88 3.92 -9.57 12.39
C LEU A 88 2.83 -9.59 13.47
N VAL A 89 1.69 -8.94 13.21
CA VAL A 89 0.55 -8.94 14.15
C VAL A 89 0.01 -10.35 14.36
N LYS A 90 -0.21 -11.12 13.28
CA LYS A 90 -0.65 -12.53 13.37
C LYS A 90 0.32 -13.37 14.20
N ARG A 91 1.63 -13.24 13.95
CA ARG A 91 2.66 -13.96 14.71
C ARG A 91 2.69 -13.54 16.18
N SER A 92 2.53 -12.25 16.47
CA SER A 92 2.48 -11.74 17.84
C SER A 92 1.28 -12.29 18.62
N VAL A 93 0.11 -12.39 17.97
CA VAL A 93 -1.09 -13.01 18.57
C VAL A 93 -0.85 -14.47 18.91
N GLU A 94 -0.23 -15.23 18.02
CA GLU A 94 0.08 -16.64 18.26
C GLU A 94 1.06 -16.83 19.42
N LEU A 95 2.14 -16.04 19.46
CA LEU A 95 3.09 -16.08 20.57
C LEU A 95 2.41 -15.74 21.91
N ARG A 96 1.53 -14.74 21.94
CA ARG A 96 0.75 -14.40 23.15
C ARG A 96 -0.13 -15.56 23.62
N ARG A 97 -0.76 -16.30 22.71
CA ARG A 97 -1.55 -17.50 23.04
C ARG A 97 -0.66 -18.61 23.61
N GLN A 98 0.50 -18.84 23.03
CA GLN A 98 1.45 -19.84 23.52
C GLN A 98 1.98 -19.49 24.91
N SER A 99 2.37 -18.22 25.14
CA SER A 99 2.78 -17.74 26.45
C SER A 99 1.68 -17.88 27.49
N ALA A 100 0.43 -17.57 27.14
CA ALA A 100 -0.71 -17.73 28.06
C ALA A 100 -0.95 -19.20 28.44
N ARG A 101 -0.80 -20.13 27.48
CA ARG A 101 -0.88 -21.58 27.75
C ARG A 101 0.21 -22.05 28.70
N LEU A 102 1.46 -21.67 28.43
CA LEU A 102 2.60 -22.02 29.29
C LEU A 102 2.44 -21.46 30.70
N LEU A 103 1.95 -20.22 30.83
CA LEU A 103 1.65 -19.61 32.12
C LEU A 103 0.55 -20.37 32.86
N TYR A 104 -0.54 -20.71 32.18
CA TYR A 104 -1.64 -21.48 32.76
C TYR A 104 -1.18 -22.88 33.23
N ASP A 105 -0.41 -23.59 32.41
CA ASP A 105 0.11 -24.90 32.74
C ASP A 105 1.08 -24.84 33.94
N SER A 106 1.92 -23.79 34.00
CA SER A 106 2.81 -23.54 35.14
C SER A 106 2.05 -23.28 36.44
N ILE A 107 1.00 -22.45 36.40
CA ILE A 107 0.13 -22.18 37.56
C ILE A 107 -0.53 -23.49 38.02
N ARG A 108 -1.16 -24.22 37.10
CA ARG A 108 -1.88 -25.46 37.40
C ARG A 108 -0.96 -26.55 37.93
N GLY A 109 0.20 -26.76 37.29
CA GLY A 109 1.21 -27.74 37.70
C GLY A 109 1.84 -27.42 39.07
N GLY A 110 2.08 -26.14 39.36
CA GLY A 110 2.60 -25.70 40.67
C GLY A 110 1.61 -25.85 41.83
N THR A 111 0.31 -25.87 41.57
CA THR A 111 -0.72 -26.20 42.57
C THR A 111 -0.86 -27.69 42.87
N GLY A 112 -0.49 -28.57 41.93
CA GLY A 112 -0.57 -30.03 42.11
C GLY A 112 0.47 -30.59 43.08
N ASP A 113 1.65 -29.96 43.13
CA ASP A 113 2.79 -30.42 43.94
C ASP A 113 2.67 -30.03 45.44
N LYS A 114 1.76 -29.10 45.78
CA LYS A 114 1.57 -28.60 47.16
C LYS A 114 0.43 -29.28 47.93
N LEU A 115 -0.26 -30.25 47.33
CA LEU A 115 -1.39 -30.96 47.96
C LEU A 115 -1.10 -32.44 48.25
N ALA A 116 0.16 -32.85 48.15
CA ALA A 116 0.61 -34.24 48.35
C ALA A 116 1.50 -34.46 49.59
N GLU A 117 1.70 -33.44 50.44
CA GLU A 117 2.29 -33.56 51.79
C GLU A 117 1.20 -33.48 52.87
#